data_AF-A0A7G9T641-F1
#
_entry.id   AF-A0A7G9T641-F1
#
_cell.length_a   1.000
_cell.length_b   1.000
_cell.length_c   1.000
_cell.angle_alpha   90.00
_cell.angle_beta   90.00
_cell.angle_gamma   90.00
#
_symmetry.space_group_name_H-M   'P 1'
#
loop_
_entity.id
_entity.type
_entity.pdbx_description
1 polymer ?
#
loop_
_entity_poly.entity_id
_entity_poly.type
_entity_poly.pdbx_seq_one_letter_code
_entity_poly.pdbx_strand_id
1 'polypeptide(L)'
;MREFKKISNWRFWIWMPILAWGVPLLFNSLPSGFKQYKLVLSLFLINMIFSIFVGIYLRKHGSFWMLLPVWPIIFAIGVIFGLNALSYGFFLALTYLIIELFAYTSGQEEEVDVEQQIPIDGGIKEVK
;
A
#
# COMPACT_ATOMS: atom_id res chain seq x y z
N MET A 1 22.03 -6.36 -4.76
CA MET A 1 22.03 -4.96 -5.23
C MET A 1 20.71 -4.50 -5.85
N ARG A 2 19.91 -5.37 -6.51
CA ARG A 2 18.62 -5.00 -7.15
C ARG A 2 17.54 -4.56 -6.15
N GLU A 3 17.40 -5.26 -5.02
CA GLU A 3 16.43 -4.93 -3.95
C GLU A 3 16.72 -3.60 -3.24
N PHE A 4 18.00 -3.26 -2.99
CA PHE A 4 18.39 -2.00 -2.34
C PHE A 4 17.98 -0.76 -3.15
N LYS A 5 17.98 -0.85 -4.48
CA LYS A 5 17.54 0.25 -5.36
C LYS A 5 16.03 0.47 -5.25
N LYS A 6 15.24 -0.60 -5.03
CA LYS A 6 13.79 -0.55 -4.78
C LYS A 6 13.45 0.03 -3.41
N ILE A 7 14.33 -0.14 -2.42
CA ILE A 7 14.12 0.37 -1.06
C ILE A 7 14.59 1.84 -0.93
N SER A 8 15.50 2.29 -1.80
CA SER A 8 16.12 3.61 -1.71
C SER A 8 15.17 4.79 -2.02
N ASN A 9 13.95 4.57 -2.51
CA ASN A 9 13.05 5.66 -2.87
C ASN A 9 12.41 6.28 -1.61
N TRP A 10 13.14 7.21 -0.96
CA TRP A 10 12.68 7.88 0.25
C TRP A 10 11.32 8.58 0.09
N ARG A 11 11.00 9.07 -1.12
CA ARG A 11 9.71 9.72 -1.40
C ARG A 11 8.57 8.75 -1.21
N PHE A 12 8.73 7.50 -1.69
CA PHE A 12 7.73 6.45 -1.52
C PHE A 12 7.42 6.21 -0.04
N TRP A 13 8.47 6.04 0.76
CA TRP A 13 8.36 5.74 2.19
C TRP A 13 7.75 6.87 3.01
N ILE A 14 8.00 8.14 2.66
CA ILE A 14 7.39 9.29 3.35
C ILE A 14 5.90 9.41 3.02
N TRP A 15 5.49 9.08 1.79
CA TRP A 15 4.08 9.14 1.42
C TRP A 15 3.23 8.10 2.16
N MET A 16 3.76 6.92 2.50
CA MET A 16 3.03 5.88 3.21
C MET A 16 2.38 6.36 4.53
N PRO A 17 3.13 6.91 5.52
CA PRO A 17 2.52 7.43 6.75
C PRO A 17 1.66 8.67 6.51
N ILE A 18 2.01 9.54 5.54
CA ILE A 18 1.19 10.71 5.20
C ILE A 18 -0.19 10.26 4.72
N LEU A 19 -0.26 9.25 3.86
CA LEU A 19 -1.51 8.71 3.35
C LEU A 19 -2.30 7.98 4.46
N ALA A 20 -1.60 7.19 5.28
CA ALA A 20 -2.23 6.44 6.37
C ALA A 20 -2.84 7.33 7.46
N TRP A 21 -2.18 8.45 7.78
CA TRP A 21 -2.57 9.29 8.92
C TRP A 21 -3.24 10.61 8.52
N GLY A 22 -2.97 11.11 7.31
CA GLY A 22 -3.59 12.34 6.81
C GLY A 22 -5.10 12.21 6.69
N VAL A 23 -5.59 11.08 6.18
CA VAL A 23 -7.05 10.85 6.05
C VAL A 23 -7.73 10.77 7.41
N PRO A 24 -7.32 9.91 8.38
CA PRO A 24 -7.92 9.90 9.72
C PRO A 24 -7.93 11.27 10.41
N LEU A 25 -6.87 12.06 10.27
CA LEU A 25 -6.79 13.42 10.84
C LEU A 25 -7.86 14.37 10.27
N LEU A 26 -8.08 14.34 8.95
CA LEU A 26 -9.13 15.14 8.31
C LEU A 26 -10.52 14.74 8.82
N PHE A 27 -10.78 13.44 8.97
CA PHE A 27 -12.07 12.93 9.43
C PHE A 27 -12.33 13.18 10.93
N ASN A 28 -11.29 13.16 11.76
CA ASN A 28 -11.37 13.49 13.18
C ASN A 28 -11.77 14.95 13.43
N SER A 29 -11.56 15.84 12.46
CA SER A 29 -11.94 17.26 12.55
C SER A 29 -13.43 17.53 12.26
N LEU A 30 -14.16 16.56 11.71
CA LEU A 30 -15.58 16.72 11.35
C LEU A 30 -16.51 16.64 12.59
N PRO A 31 -17.78 17.08 12.52
CA PRO A 31 -18.75 16.98 13.62
C PRO A 31 -19.06 15.54 14.08
N SER A 32 -19.49 15.38 15.34
CA SER A 32 -19.68 14.07 16.01
C SER A 32 -20.82 13.20 15.48
N GLY A 33 -21.78 13.78 14.75
CA GLY A 33 -22.92 13.05 14.16
C GLY A 33 -22.55 12.00 13.11
N PHE A 34 -21.33 12.05 12.56
CA PHE A 34 -20.87 11.14 11.51
C PHE A 34 -19.92 10.04 12.01
N LYS A 35 -19.67 9.88 13.32
CA LYS A 35 -18.59 9.03 13.86
C LYS A 35 -18.45 7.64 13.21
N GLN A 36 -19.55 6.92 13.00
CA GLN A 36 -19.53 5.57 12.40
C GLN A 36 -19.24 5.61 10.89
N TYR A 37 -19.92 6.48 10.15
CA TYR A 37 -19.70 6.66 8.72
C TYR A 37 -18.30 7.17 8.40
N LYS A 38 -17.75 8.06 9.23
CA LYS A 38 -16.37 8.57 9.09
C LYS A 38 -15.36 7.44 9.11
N LEU A 39 -15.53 6.47 10.01
CA LEU A 39 -14.58 5.39 10.14
C LEU A 39 -14.57 4.52 8.88
N VAL A 40 -15.74 4.06 8.46
CA VAL A 40 -15.88 3.21 7.27
C VAL A 40 -15.39 3.94 6.02
N LEU A 41 -15.78 5.22 5.85
CA LEU A 41 -15.37 6.01 4.70
C LEU A 41 -13.85 6.30 4.71
N SER A 42 -13.29 6.64 5.87
CA SER A 42 -11.85 6.91 6.01
C SER A 42 -11.04 5.64 5.73
N LEU A 43 -11.41 4.50 6.31
CA LEU A 43 -10.75 3.23 6.07
C LEU A 43 -10.86 2.82 4.61
N PHE A 44 -12.04 2.97 3.99
CA PHE A 44 -12.22 2.68 2.57
C PHE A 44 -11.32 3.54 1.68
N LEU A 45 -11.28 4.87 1.91
CA LEU A 45 -10.45 5.80 1.15
C LEU A 45 -8.95 5.53 1.35
N ILE A 46 -8.53 5.32 2.60
CA ILE A 46 -7.14 4.98 2.96
C ILE A 46 -6.69 3.74 2.20
N ASN A 47 -7.52 2.69 2.18
CA ASN A 47 -7.20 1.45 1.47
C ASN A 47 -7.20 1.62 -0.04
N MET A 48 -8.15 2.36 -0.61
CA MET A 48 -8.19 2.62 -2.04
C MET A 48 -6.94 3.38 -2.50
N ILE A 49 -6.59 4.47 -1.81
CA ILE A 49 -5.43 5.31 -2.16
C ILE A 49 -4.14 4.51 -1.99
N PHE A 50 -4.03 3.77 -0.89
CA PHE A 50 -2.89 2.89 -0.64
C PHE A 50 -2.71 1.85 -1.74
N SER A 51 -3.76 1.11 -2.09
CA SER A 51 -3.71 0.09 -3.14
C SER A 51 -3.31 0.65 -4.49
N ILE A 52 -3.81 1.83 -4.86
CA ILE A 52 -3.41 2.51 -6.11
C ILE A 52 -1.94 2.92 -6.04
N PHE A 53 -1.52 3.59 -4.96
CA PHE A 53 -0.16 4.10 -4.79
C PHE A 53 0.89 2.98 -4.79
N VAL A 54 0.64 1.95 -3.99
CA VAL A 54 1.49 0.75 -3.90
C VAL A 54 1.46 -0.02 -5.21
N GLY A 55 0.29 -0.24 -5.82
CA GLY A 55 0.19 -0.94 -7.10
C GLY A 55 1.00 -0.27 -8.21
N ILE A 56 0.97 1.06 -8.31
CA ILE A 56 1.80 1.81 -9.28
C ILE A 56 3.30 1.63 -8.98
N TYR A 57 3.69 1.64 -7.71
CA TYR A 57 5.07 1.45 -7.30
C TYR A 57 5.58 0.03 -7.61
N LEU A 58 4.78 -0.98 -7.26
CA LEU A 58 5.12 -2.39 -7.46
C LEU A 58 5.22 -2.74 -8.95
N ARG A 59 4.39 -2.15 -9.82
CA ARG A 59 4.52 -2.34 -11.29
C ARG A 59 5.87 -1.90 -11.87
N LYS A 60 6.51 -0.90 -11.27
CA LYS A 60 7.79 -0.35 -11.75
C LYS A 60 9.01 -1.00 -11.11
N HIS A 61 8.82 -1.60 -9.94
CA HIS A 61 9.93 -2.05 -9.11
C HIS A 61 9.82 -3.53 -8.73
N GLY A 62 8.73 -4.21 -9.06
CA GLY A 62 8.41 -5.55 -8.61
C GLY A 62 8.05 -5.62 -7.13
N SER A 63 7.40 -6.70 -6.74
CA SER A 63 7.07 -6.98 -5.34
C SER A 63 8.32 -7.29 -4.51
N PHE A 64 8.34 -6.84 -3.24
CA PHE A 64 9.44 -7.11 -2.30
C PHE A 64 8.90 -7.29 -0.87
N TRP A 65 9.47 -8.27 -0.16
CA TRP A 65 8.97 -8.75 1.13
C TRP A 65 8.90 -7.67 2.22
N MET A 66 9.77 -6.67 2.14
CA MET A 66 9.83 -5.56 3.09
C MET A 66 8.59 -4.68 3.08
N LEU A 67 7.72 -4.77 2.07
CA LEU A 67 6.46 -4.05 2.01
C LEU A 67 5.38 -4.69 2.92
N LEU A 68 5.44 -6.01 3.13
CA LEU A 68 4.48 -6.82 3.91
C LEU A 68 4.21 -6.35 5.35
N PRO A 69 5.20 -5.84 6.11
CA PRO A 69 4.92 -5.37 7.46
C PRO A 69 4.61 -3.87 7.48
N VAL A 70 4.88 -3.13 6.41
CA VAL A 70 4.92 -1.66 6.45
C VAL A 70 3.55 -1.08 6.73
N TRP A 71 2.53 -1.49 5.98
CA TRP A 71 1.20 -0.94 6.15
C TRP A 71 0.54 -1.37 7.47
N PRO A 72 0.61 -2.66 7.88
CA PRO A 72 0.16 -3.09 9.21
C PRO A 72 0.81 -2.30 10.34
N ILE A 73 2.12 -2.06 10.27
CA ILE A 73 2.87 -1.31 11.28
C ILE A 73 2.43 0.16 11.31
N ILE A 74 2.37 0.83 10.15
CA ILE A 74 1.94 2.22 10.07
C ILE A 74 0.52 2.39 10.61
N PHE A 75 -0.39 1.46 10.28
CA PHE A 75 -1.75 1.48 10.78
C PHE A 75 -1.81 1.25 12.30
N ALA A 76 -1.07 0.25 12.81
CA ALA A 76 -0.98 -0.04 14.25
C ALA A 76 -0.41 1.14 15.04
N ILE A 77 0.60 1.83 14.51
CA ILE A 77 1.11 3.08 15.09
C ILE A 77 0.01 4.14 15.16
N GLY A 78 -0.80 4.28 14.10
CA GLY A 78 -1.95 5.20 14.10
C GLY A 78 -2.97 4.87 15.19
N VAL A 79 -3.18 3.60 15.53
CA VAL A 79 -4.03 3.17 16.65
C VAL A 79 -3.43 3.61 18.00
N ILE A 80 -2.11 3.45 18.18
CA ILE A 80 -1.40 3.86 19.40
C ILE A 80 -1.55 5.38 19.63
N PHE A 81 -1.50 6.18 18.56
CA PHE A 81 -1.69 7.63 18.63
C PHE A 81 -3.16 8.07 18.68
N GLY A 82 -4.12 7.14 18.76
CA GLY A 82 -5.55 7.45 18.84
C GLY A 82 -6.15 8.01 17.56
N LEU A 83 -5.47 7.87 16.41
CA LEU A 83 -6.02 8.26 15.10
C LEU A 83 -7.14 7.32 14.66
N ASN A 84 -7.05 6.06 15.09
CA ASN A 84 -8.04 4.99 14.87
C ASN A 84 -8.50 4.44 16.22
N ALA A 85 -9.69 3.85 16.29
CA ALA A 85 -10.19 3.34 17.56
C ALA A 85 -9.41 2.10 18.04
N LEU A 86 -9.09 2.11 19.33
CA LEU A 86 -8.39 1.03 20.02
C LEU A 86 -9.16 -0.30 20.01
N SER A 87 -10.50 -0.25 19.99
CA SER A 87 -11.36 -1.43 20.11
C SER A 87 -11.26 -2.41 18.93
N TYR A 88 -10.94 -1.93 17.74
CA TYR A 88 -10.80 -2.77 16.53
C TYR A 88 -9.54 -2.44 15.70
N GLY A 89 -8.79 -1.41 16.05
CA GLY A 89 -7.65 -0.94 15.27
C GLY A 89 -6.56 -2.00 15.09
N PHE A 90 -6.18 -2.72 16.14
CA PHE A 90 -5.18 -3.80 16.03
C PHE A 90 -5.68 -5.00 15.23
N PHE A 91 -6.98 -5.31 15.30
CA PHE A 91 -7.59 -6.35 14.48
C PHE A 91 -7.53 -5.99 12.98
N LEU A 92 -7.80 -4.73 12.65
CA LEU A 92 -7.65 -4.23 11.28
C LEU A 92 -6.20 -4.24 10.82
N ALA A 93 -5.24 -3.87 11.68
CA ALA A 93 -3.81 -3.97 11.37
C ALA A 93 -3.40 -5.41 11.00
N LEU A 94 -3.87 -6.40 11.75
CA LEU A 94 -3.64 -7.82 11.45
C LEU A 94 -4.30 -8.24 10.14
N THR A 95 -5.52 -7.74 9.88
CA THR A 95 -6.21 -8.01 8.61
C THR A 95 -5.42 -7.47 7.42
N TYR A 96 -4.81 -6.28 7.55
CA TYR A 96 -3.93 -5.75 6.51
C TYR A 96 -2.72 -6.63 6.27
N LEU A 97 -2.11 -7.21 7.32
CA LEU A 97 -0.99 -8.12 7.15
C LEU A 97 -1.40 -9.36 6.34
N ILE A 98 -2.59 -9.91 6.63
CA ILE A 98 -3.13 -11.06 5.89
C ILE A 98 -3.36 -10.70 4.42
N ILE A 99 -3.98 -9.55 4.15
CA ILE A 99 -4.22 -9.07 2.78
C ILE A 99 -2.90 -8.86 2.04
N GLU A 100 -1.91 -8.25 2.68
CA GLU A 100 -0.60 -8.03 2.08
C GLU A 100 0.14 -9.33 1.79
N LEU A 101 0.01 -10.35 2.64
CA LEU A 101 0.54 -11.69 2.35
C LEU A 101 -0.04 -12.26 1.06
N PHE A 102 -1.35 -12.17 0.86
CA PHE A 102 -2.00 -12.61 -0.39
C PHE A 102 -1.57 -11.76 -1.59
N ALA A 103 -1.48 -10.44 -1.43
CA ALA A 103 -1.05 -9.54 -2.50
C ALA A 103 0.40 -9.79 -2.89
N TYR A 104 1.27 -10.04 -1.91
CA TYR A 104 2.68 -10.34 -2.14
C TYR A 104 2.87 -11.66 -2.88
N THR A 105 2.20 -12.73 -2.46
CA THR A 105 2.29 -14.05 -3.11
C THR A 105 1.71 -14.04 -4.52
N SER A 106 0.57 -13.36 -4.72
CA SER A 106 0.00 -13.15 -6.05
C SER A 106 0.90 -12.31 -6.97
N GLY A 107 1.59 -11.31 -6.41
CA GLY A 107 2.50 -10.44 -7.16
C GLY A 107 3.90 -11.01 -7.40
N GLN A 108 4.15 -12.28 -7.06
CA GLN A 108 5.39 -12.98 -7.42
C GLN A 108 5.34 -13.65 -8.80
N GLU A 109 4.18 -13.63 -9.47
CA GLU A 109 4.11 -14.02 -10.88
C GLU A 109 5.04 -13.10 -11.71
N GLU A 110 5.77 -13.65 -12.68
CA GLU A 110 6.70 -12.90 -13.52
C GLU A 110 5.95 -11.84 -14.35
N GLU A 111 5.79 -10.63 -13.78
CA GLU A 111 5.39 -9.48 -14.57
C GLU A 111 6.52 -9.16 -15.55
N VAL A 112 6.22 -9.29 -16.84
CA VAL A 112 7.11 -8.91 -17.94
C VAL A 112 7.55 -7.47 -17.72
N ASP A 113 8.86 -7.25 -17.55
CA ASP A 113 9.46 -5.94 -17.29
C ASP A 113 9.22 -5.00 -18.48
N VAL A 114 8.11 -4.26 -18.45
CA VAL A 114 7.63 -3.40 -19.55
C VAL A 114 8.64 -2.30 -19.88
N GLU A 115 9.41 -1.85 -18.89
CA GLU A 115 10.43 -0.80 -19.07
C GLU A 115 11.77 -1.36 -19.60
N GLN A 116 12.03 -2.66 -19.44
CA GLN A 116 13.20 -3.35 -20.02
C GLN A 116 12.88 -4.13 -21.30
N GLN A 117 11.67 -4.01 -21.85
CA GLN A 117 11.41 -4.45 -23.21
C GLN A 117 12.31 -3.65 -24.16
N ILE A 118 13.40 -4.30 -24.58
CA ILE A 118 14.24 -3.82 -25.67
C ILE A 118 13.27 -3.58 -26.83
N PRO A 119 13.19 -2.36 -27.40
CA PRO A 119 12.37 -2.14 -28.58
C PRO A 119 12.92 -3.03 -29.67
N ILE A 120 12.24 -4.15 -29.94
CA ILE A 120 12.53 -4.97 -31.10
C ILE A 120 11.97 -4.17 -32.26
N ASP A 121 12.84 -3.45 -32.96
CA ASP A 121 12.52 -2.86 -34.27
C ASP A 121 11.97 -3.98 -35.17
N GLY A 122 10.64 -4.06 -35.29
CA GLY A 122 9.95 -5.05 -36.13
C GLY A 122 8.84 -5.92 -35.50
N GLY A 123 8.52 -5.76 -34.21
CA GLY A 123 7.34 -6.42 -33.62
C GLY A 123 7.49 -7.92 -33.30
N ILE A 124 6.46 -8.47 -32.64
CA ILE A 124 6.41 -9.82 -32.06
C ILE A 124 6.51 -10.87 -33.17
N LYS A 125 7.61 -11.62 -33.22
CA LYS A 125 7.68 -12.87 -33.98
C LYS A 125 7.28 -14.02 -33.06
N GLU A 126 6.13 -14.62 -33.34
CA GLU A 126 5.75 -15.90 -32.78
C GLU A 126 6.82 -16.94 -33.14
N VAL A 127 7.42 -17.56 -32.13
CA VAL A 127 8.29 -18.72 -32.30
C VAL A 127 7.37 -19.93 -32.47
N LYS A 128 7.44 -20.58 -33.64
CA LYS A 128 6.77 -21.84 -33.93
C LYS A 128 7.32 -22.99 -33.07
#